data_AF-A0A560ZBG2-F1
#
_entry.id   AF-A0A560ZBG2-F1
#
_cell.length_a   1.000
_cell.length_b   1.000
_cell.length_c   1.000
_cell.angle_alpha   90.00
_cell.angle_beta   90.00
_cell.angle_gamma   90.00
#
_symmetry.space_group_name_H-M   'P 1'
#
loop_
_entity.id
_entity.type
_entity.pdbx_description
1 polymer ?
#
loop_
_entity_poly.entity_id
_entity_poly.type
_entity_poly.pdbx_seq_one_letter_code
_entity_poly.pdbx_strand_id
1 'polypeptide(L)'
;MTFQIDNSYAASAYRSNSRAPLPPPKWAEDANRSGNFETHLAFGHYANLEPAMEINTQLQGEERTIYQRQQKLGKKEEAYCDARRWRFQNSSKIPHLFSVLKLMCFFFIWVPWGAGIIINFIPETGRKDVNAFLVLLSSVLVVALMVTSLALYMNGKKVVHHIQIIGLCIFSVIVYSQKGSLLGSDEIQIALWTGSFLYFMGAIGIDCLIWLHSKITTHDGSEFNRIDGMLRFKRRFRRLFVAPFEEFDPVLQLLPSGYGSHDYALWLHHRYTDNKICLATKVHALGLDQVNALAFWDCLQRYMDVTQPLPDLPVLEQSRHLDPVTSIYDAKTCRNPRRWRDQSEKGWLAIGLKQLTQQLQQYPWQKQPCIIKARIDPSLSIEAYYRAQEAKGIQATPKADDFDDVHRG
;
A
#
# COMPACT_ATOMS: atom_id res chain seq x y z
N MET A 1 2.99 23.42 -32.25
CA MET A 1 1.69 23.75 -31.63
C MET A 1 1.95 24.16 -30.19
N THR A 2 2.00 25.46 -29.95
CA THR A 2 2.12 26.08 -28.64
C THR A 2 0.80 25.91 -27.90
N PHE A 3 0.74 24.95 -26.97
CA PHE A 3 -0.37 24.85 -26.03
C PHE A 3 -0.30 26.04 -25.06
N GLN A 4 -1.16 27.04 -25.28
CA GLN A 4 -1.49 28.03 -24.25
C GLN A 4 -2.19 27.31 -23.10
N ILE A 5 -1.56 27.31 -21.92
CA ILE A 5 -2.09 26.76 -20.68
C ILE A 5 -2.97 27.84 -20.04
N ASP A 6 -4.22 27.95 -20.48
CA ASP A 6 -5.25 28.68 -19.73
C ASP A 6 -5.75 27.76 -18.60
N ASN A 7 -5.44 28.15 -17.35
CA ASN A 7 -5.76 27.48 -16.07
C ASN A 7 -5.14 26.08 -15.85
N SER A 8 -3.88 26.04 -15.39
CA SER A 8 -3.17 24.79 -15.06
C SER A 8 -3.74 23.99 -13.87
N TYR A 9 -4.56 24.60 -13.01
CA TYR A 9 -5.09 23.99 -11.79
C TYR A 9 -6.60 24.25 -11.66
N ALA A 10 -7.33 23.29 -11.08
CA ALA A 10 -8.75 23.41 -10.84
C ALA A 10 -9.07 24.43 -9.74
N ALA A 11 -10.32 24.89 -9.67
CA ALA A 11 -10.79 25.79 -8.61
C ALA A 11 -10.73 25.15 -7.21
N SER A 12 -10.79 23.83 -7.13
CA SER A 12 -10.66 23.04 -5.90
C SER A 12 -9.22 22.76 -5.48
N ALA A 13 -8.23 23.18 -6.29
CA ALA A 13 -6.83 22.97 -5.97
C ALA A 13 -6.47 23.61 -4.62
N TYR A 14 -5.68 22.90 -3.81
CA TYR A 14 -5.29 23.39 -2.50
C TYR A 14 -4.35 24.58 -2.61
N ARG A 15 -4.69 25.66 -1.89
CA ARG A 15 -3.95 26.92 -1.87
C ARG A 15 -3.78 27.37 -0.42
N SER A 16 -2.55 27.45 0.07
CA SER A 16 -2.28 27.89 1.45
C SER A 16 -2.69 29.35 1.71
N ASN A 17 -2.74 30.19 0.67
CA ASN A 17 -3.18 31.58 0.75
C ASN A 17 -4.71 31.78 0.64
N SER A 18 -5.49 30.69 0.53
CA SER A 18 -6.95 30.77 0.49
C SER A 18 -7.51 31.27 1.82
N ARG A 19 -8.51 32.16 1.74
CA ARG A 19 -9.27 32.68 2.89
C ARG A 19 -10.68 32.11 2.98
N ALA A 20 -11.01 31.09 2.18
CA ALA A 20 -12.33 30.49 2.20
C ALA A 20 -12.59 29.84 3.57
N PRO A 21 -13.74 30.13 4.23
CA PRO A 21 -14.07 29.57 5.53
C PRO A 21 -14.32 28.06 5.42
N LEU A 22 -14.03 27.35 6.51
CA LEU A 22 -14.28 25.92 6.66
C LEU A 22 -15.20 25.69 7.86
N PRO A 23 -16.17 24.78 7.78
CA PRO A 23 -17.03 24.46 8.92
C PRO A 23 -16.22 23.73 10.01
N PRO A 24 -16.63 23.83 11.29
CA PRO A 24 -15.99 23.11 12.39
C PRO A 24 -16.08 21.59 12.18
N PRO A 25 -15.16 20.82 12.78
CA PRO A 25 -15.22 19.36 12.69
C PRO A 25 -16.54 18.85 13.24
N LYS A 26 -17.03 17.73 12.69
CA LYS A 26 -18.33 17.16 13.07
C LYS A 26 -18.39 16.80 14.56
N TRP A 27 -17.29 16.32 15.11
CA TRP A 27 -17.15 16.00 16.53
C TRP A 27 -16.20 16.98 17.21
N ALA A 28 -16.56 17.45 18.40
CA ALA A 28 -15.75 18.43 19.13
C ALA A 28 -14.36 17.89 19.51
N GLU A 29 -14.26 16.58 19.79
CA GLU A 29 -12.99 15.88 20.07
C GLU A 29 -12.03 15.90 18.87
N ASP A 30 -12.56 15.97 17.66
CA ASP A 30 -11.74 15.98 16.44
C ASP A 30 -11.01 17.30 16.20
N ALA A 31 -11.40 18.38 16.90
CA ALA A 31 -10.70 19.66 16.84
C ALA A 31 -9.23 19.56 17.33
N ASN A 32 -8.96 18.60 18.23
CA ASN A 32 -7.62 18.26 18.65
C ASN A 32 -7.48 16.75 18.90
N ARG A 33 -7.11 16.02 17.85
CA ARG A 33 -6.79 14.58 17.87
C ARG A 33 -5.46 14.23 18.55
N SER A 34 -5.05 15.00 19.57
CA SER A 34 -3.85 14.69 20.33
C SER A 34 -4.21 13.80 21.53
N GLY A 35 -3.51 12.69 21.69
CA GLY A 35 -3.70 11.71 22.76
C GLY A 35 -2.36 11.15 23.23
N ASN A 36 -2.39 10.01 23.94
CA ASN A 36 -1.18 9.44 24.53
C ASN A 36 -0.13 9.00 23.50
N PHE A 37 -0.58 8.53 22.32
CA PHE A 37 0.27 8.04 21.24
C PHE A 37 0.07 8.83 19.94
N GLU A 38 -0.75 9.88 19.97
CA GLU A 38 -1.20 10.59 18.78
C GLU A 38 -0.94 12.09 18.96
N THR A 39 -0.34 12.72 17.96
CA THR A 39 -0.04 14.14 17.96
C THR A 39 -0.67 14.77 16.74
N HIS A 40 -1.64 15.67 16.94
CA HIS A 40 -2.24 16.42 15.85
C HIS A 40 -1.21 17.39 15.25
N LEU A 41 -1.02 17.36 13.92
CA LEU A 41 -0.08 18.25 13.23
C LEU A 41 -0.77 19.50 12.68
N ALA A 42 -0.06 20.60 12.65
CA ALA A 42 -0.50 21.85 12.05
C ALA A 42 -0.33 21.82 10.52
N PHE A 43 -1.23 22.53 9.84
CA PHE A 43 -1.08 22.89 8.44
C PHE A 43 -0.32 24.21 8.29
N GLY A 44 0.41 24.32 7.18
CA GLY A 44 1.12 25.52 6.76
C GLY A 44 2.52 25.64 7.37
N HIS A 45 3.14 26.77 7.05
CA HIS A 45 4.52 27.12 7.39
C HIS A 45 5.58 26.17 6.81
N TYR A 46 5.90 26.41 5.54
CA TYR A 46 6.80 25.58 4.75
C TYR A 46 8.25 25.71 5.19
N ALA A 47 8.83 24.60 5.68
CA ALA A 47 10.23 24.56 6.09
C ALA A 47 11.18 24.57 4.87
N ASN A 48 10.69 24.14 3.70
CA ASN A 48 11.50 23.90 2.49
C ASN A 48 12.65 22.90 2.73
N LEU A 49 12.45 21.98 3.66
CA LEU A 49 13.35 20.87 3.94
C LEU A 49 12.69 19.57 3.51
N GLU A 50 13.45 18.72 2.83
CA GLU A 50 12.95 17.45 2.33
C GLU A 50 13.15 16.32 3.34
N PRO A 51 12.25 15.31 3.35
CA PRO A 51 12.43 14.11 4.15
C PRO A 51 13.65 13.32 3.68
N ALA A 52 14.67 13.24 4.53
CA ALA A 52 15.94 12.60 4.20
C ALA A 52 15.78 11.10 3.92
N MET A 53 14.92 10.43 4.69
CA MET A 53 14.63 9.01 4.52
C MET A 53 13.96 8.71 3.17
N GLU A 54 13.06 9.59 2.72
CA GLU A 54 12.38 9.44 1.43
C GLU A 54 13.34 9.63 0.26
N ILE A 55 14.19 10.68 0.31
CA ILE A 55 15.23 10.88 -0.71
C ILE A 55 16.17 9.68 -0.78
N ASN A 56 16.62 9.19 0.37
CA ASN A 56 17.50 8.04 0.43
C ASN A 56 16.87 6.79 -0.23
N THR A 57 15.61 6.51 0.12
CA THR A 57 14.86 5.38 -0.43
C THR A 57 14.68 5.51 -1.95
N GLN A 58 14.34 6.70 -2.44
CA GLN A 58 14.18 6.96 -3.87
C GLN A 58 15.51 6.86 -4.64
N LEU A 59 16.63 7.27 -4.03
CA LEU A 59 17.94 7.14 -4.66
C LEU A 59 18.39 5.68 -4.76
N GLN A 60 18.14 4.88 -3.72
CA GLN A 60 18.38 3.42 -3.71
C GLN A 60 17.50 2.69 -4.74
N GLY A 61 16.26 3.12 -4.93
CA GLY A 61 15.34 2.59 -5.96
C GLY A 61 15.65 3.07 -7.40
N GLU A 62 16.63 3.95 -7.56
CA GLU A 62 16.96 4.66 -8.81
C GLU A 62 15.75 5.39 -9.43
N GLU A 63 14.86 5.90 -8.58
CA GLU A 63 13.58 6.51 -8.98
C GLU A 63 13.77 7.79 -9.83
N ARG A 64 14.95 8.40 -9.75
CA ARG A 64 15.40 9.51 -10.63
C ARG A 64 15.47 9.16 -12.12
N THR A 65 15.39 7.88 -12.49
CA THR A 65 15.50 7.41 -13.89
C THR A 65 14.29 6.61 -14.39
N ILE A 66 13.16 6.63 -13.67
CA ILE A 66 11.96 5.83 -13.98
C ILE A 66 11.56 5.94 -15.45
N TYR A 67 11.36 7.15 -15.98
CA TYR A 67 10.88 7.29 -17.37
C TYR A 67 11.88 6.74 -18.38
N GLN A 68 13.19 6.88 -18.14
CA GLN A 68 14.21 6.33 -19.05
C GLN A 68 14.25 4.81 -19.01
N ARG A 69 14.10 4.22 -17.82
CA ARG A 69 13.98 2.76 -17.69
C ARG A 69 12.74 2.26 -18.41
N GLN A 70 11.62 2.97 -18.31
CA GLN A 70 10.38 2.62 -18.99
C GLN A 70 10.48 2.76 -20.51
N GLN A 71 11.04 3.87 -21.01
CA GLN A 71 11.31 4.09 -22.43
C GLN A 71 12.19 2.98 -23.03
N LYS A 72 13.28 2.60 -22.34
CA LYS A 72 14.15 1.48 -22.77
C LYS A 72 13.41 0.14 -22.85
N LEU A 73 12.40 -0.05 -22.00
CA LEU A 73 11.57 -1.25 -21.97
C LEU A 73 10.36 -1.16 -22.92
N GLY A 74 10.23 -0.08 -23.71
CA GLY A 74 9.06 0.15 -24.57
C GLY A 74 7.75 0.31 -23.80
N LYS A 75 7.82 0.67 -22.51
CA LYS A 75 6.65 0.87 -21.64
C LYS A 75 6.24 2.35 -21.66
N LYS A 76 4.96 2.59 -21.40
CA LYS A 76 4.43 3.93 -21.19
C LYS A 76 5.12 4.59 -19.98
N GLU A 77 5.45 5.86 -20.14
CA GLU A 77 6.03 6.71 -19.11
C GLU A 77 4.99 7.01 -18.03
N GLU A 78 5.09 6.32 -16.89
CA GLU A 78 4.23 6.53 -15.73
C GLU A 78 5.05 6.33 -14.45
N ALA A 79 5.23 7.38 -13.64
CA ALA A 79 5.76 7.22 -12.29
C ALA A 79 4.61 7.18 -11.29
N TYR A 80 4.89 6.65 -10.10
CA TYR A 80 3.93 6.68 -8.99
C TYR A 80 3.76 8.11 -8.46
N CYS A 81 4.78 8.96 -8.58
CA CYS A 81 4.75 10.36 -8.18
C CYS A 81 5.21 11.23 -9.35
N ASP A 82 4.29 12.00 -9.91
CA ASP A 82 4.53 12.97 -10.98
C ASP A 82 4.14 14.38 -10.50
N ALA A 83 4.48 15.41 -11.28
CA ALA A 83 4.04 16.79 -11.05
C ALA A 83 2.53 16.98 -10.87
N ARG A 84 1.68 16.05 -11.33
CA ARG A 84 0.22 16.15 -11.25
C ARG A 84 -0.41 15.32 -10.13
N ARG A 85 0.14 14.12 -9.88
CA ARG A 85 -0.45 13.13 -8.95
C ARG A 85 0.60 12.30 -8.24
N TRP A 86 0.31 11.95 -6.99
CA TRP A 86 1.08 11.01 -6.18
C TRP A 86 0.18 9.84 -5.85
N ARG A 87 0.36 8.74 -6.59
CA ARG A 87 -0.39 7.49 -6.48
C ARG A 87 0.13 6.65 -5.32
N PHE A 88 -0.80 5.99 -4.65
CA PHE A 88 -0.50 5.17 -3.50
C PHE A 88 -0.14 3.77 -3.97
N GLN A 89 0.86 3.17 -3.32
CA GLN A 89 1.17 1.77 -3.52
C GLN A 89 0.03 0.90 -2.98
N ASN A 90 -0.30 -0.17 -3.71
CA ASN A 90 -1.31 -1.12 -3.28
C ASN A 90 -0.79 -1.93 -2.08
N SER A 91 -1.34 -1.66 -0.89
CA SER A 91 -1.03 -2.35 0.37
C SER A 91 -2.05 -3.48 0.63
N SER A 92 -2.34 -4.29 -0.40
CA SER A 92 -3.24 -5.44 -0.25
C SER A 92 -2.61 -6.57 0.57
N LYS A 93 -3.42 -7.23 1.39
CA LYS A 93 -3.02 -8.44 2.12
C LYS A 93 -3.04 -9.71 1.26
N ILE A 94 -3.44 -9.60 -0.01
CA ILE A 94 -3.63 -10.73 -0.93
C ILE A 94 -2.33 -11.50 -1.19
N PRO A 95 -1.17 -10.84 -1.44
CA PRO A 95 0.10 -11.56 -1.59
C PRO A 95 0.47 -12.36 -0.34
N HIS A 96 0.24 -11.81 0.86
CA HIS A 96 0.46 -12.55 2.11
C HIS A 96 -0.48 -13.75 2.24
N LEU A 97 -1.76 -13.59 1.89
CA LEU A 97 -2.72 -14.69 1.87
C LEU A 97 -2.26 -15.80 0.90
N PHE A 98 -1.80 -15.42 -0.30
CA PHE A 98 -1.25 -16.37 -1.27
C PHE A 98 0.00 -17.08 -0.74
N SER A 99 0.94 -16.36 -0.11
CA SER A 99 2.10 -16.98 0.52
C SER A 99 1.72 -17.99 1.62
N VAL A 100 0.71 -17.68 2.44
CA VAL A 100 0.17 -18.62 3.44
C VAL A 100 -0.50 -19.82 2.76
N LEU A 101 -1.32 -19.59 1.75
CA LEU A 101 -1.96 -20.67 0.99
C LEU A 101 -0.93 -21.61 0.35
N LYS A 102 0.21 -21.07 -0.11
CA LYS A 102 1.32 -21.86 -0.64
C LYS A 102 1.90 -22.79 0.42
N LEU A 103 2.11 -22.27 1.62
CA LEU A 103 2.56 -23.06 2.76
C LEU A 103 1.58 -24.20 3.08
N MET A 104 0.27 -23.90 3.04
CA MET A 104 -0.79 -24.89 3.26
C MET A 104 -0.78 -25.99 2.18
N CYS A 105 -0.55 -25.65 0.91
CA CYS A 105 -0.42 -26.65 -0.16
C CYS A 105 0.72 -27.64 0.12
N PHE A 106 1.89 -27.18 0.55
CA PHE A 106 3.03 -28.05 0.88
C PHE A 106 2.80 -28.92 2.12
N PHE A 107 2.03 -28.42 3.10
CA PHE A 107 1.71 -29.17 4.31
C PHE A 107 0.62 -30.22 4.05
N PHE A 108 -0.45 -29.88 3.33
CA PHE A 108 -1.62 -30.76 3.15
C PHE A 108 -1.56 -31.69 1.93
N ILE A 109 -0.53 -31.61 1.09
CA ILE A 109 -0.40 -32.44 -0.13
C ILE A 109 -0.56 -33.95 0.11
N TRP A 110 -0.10 -34.47 1.25
CA TRP A 110 -0.16 -35.89 1.57
C TRP A 110 -1.52 -36.36 2.08
N VAL A 111 -2.41 -35.42 2.47
CA VAL A 111 -3.72 -35.76 3.04
C VAL A 111 -4.64 -36.44 2.02
N PRO A 112 -4.82 -35.92 0.78
CA PRO A 112 -5.65 -36.61 -0.21
C PRO A 112 -5.14 -38.02 -0.53
N TRP A 113 -3.84 -38.19 -0.77
CA TRP A 113 -3.26 -39.50 -1.08
C TRP A 113 -3.38 -40.46 0.12
N GLY A 114 -3.08 -39.98 1.33
CA GLY A 114 -3.25 -40.75 2.56
C GLY A 114 -4.69 -41.19 2.81
N ALA A 115 -5.65 -40.27 2.69
CA ALA A 115 -7.08 -40.55 2.84
C ALA A 115 -7.58 -41.54 1.79
N GLY A 116 -7.15 -41.38 0.52
CA GLY A 116 -7.49 -42.32 -0.55
C GLY A 116 -7.00 -43.74 -0.26
N ILE A 117 -5.81 -43.90 0.33
CA ILE A 117 -5.31 -45.21 0.79
C ILE A 117 -6.17 -45.72 1.94
N ILE A 118 -6.33 -44.91 3.00
CA ILE A 118 -7.03 -45.30 4.23
C ILE A 118 -8.45 -45.78 3.94
N ILE A 119 -9.22 -45.02 3.15
CA ILE A 119 -10.62 -45.33 2.83
C ILE A 119 -10.75 -46.70 2.16
N ASN A 120 -9.83 -47.06 1.26
CA ASN A 120 -9.84 -48.38 0.62
C ASN A 120 -9.50 -49.54 1.57
N PHE A 121 -8.88 -49.27 2.73
CA PHE A 121 -8.55 -50.28 3.73
C PHE A 121 -9.55 -50.35 4.89
N ILE A 122 -10.55 -49.46 4.97
CA ILE A 122 -11.64 -49.53 5.96
C ILE A 122 -12.54 -50.73 5.59
N PRO A 123 -12.65 -51.77 6.45
CA PRO A 123 -13.30 -53.00 6.06
C PRO A 123 -14.83 -52.90 6.09
N GLU A 124 -15.48 -53.25 4.98
CA GLU A 124 -16.79 -53.91 5.00
C GLU A 124 -16.59 -55.34 5.53
N THR A 125 -16.69 -55.52 6.86
CA THR A 125 -16.90 -56.82 7.55
C THR A 125 -15.88 -57.95 7.26
N GLY A 126 -14.85 -58.12 8.11
CA GLY A 126 -14.23 -59.46 8.28
C GLY A 126 -12.83 -59.57 8.90
N ARG A 127 -11.94 -58.58 8.72
CA ARG A 127 -10.52 -58.67 9.18
C ARG A 127 -10.09 -57.39 9.92
N LYS A 128 -10.60 -57.22 11.14
CA LYS A 128 -10.54 -55.93 11.87
C LYS A 128 -9.13 -55.56 12.35
N ASP A 129 -8.34 -56.51 12.84
CA ASP A 129 -7.10 -56.17 13.57
C ASP A 129 -5.92 -55.78 12.65
N VAL A 130 -5.72 -56.52 11.55
CA VAL A 130 -4.64 -56.25 10.59
C VAL A 130 -4.90 -54.94 9.83
N ASN A 131 -6.17 -54.69 9.45
CA ASN A 131 -6.53 -53.47 8.73
C ASN A 131 -6.45 -52.24 9.65
N ALA A 132 -6.83 -52.37 10.92
CA ALA A 132 -6.68 -51.28 11.89
C ALA A 132 -5.22 -50.87 12.09
N PHE A 133 -4.30 -51.84 12.18
CA PHE A 133 -2.86 -51.56 12.28
C PHE A 133 -2.33 -50.83 11.03
N LEU A 134 -2.74 -51.25 9.82
CA LEU A 134 -2.34 -50.62 8.57
C LEU A 134 -2.89 -49.18 8.42
N VAL A 135 -4.13 -48.95 8.86
CA VAL A 135 -4.73 -47.60 8.89
C VAL A 135 -3.97 -46.69 9.86
N LEU A 136 -3.61 -47.21 11.05
CA LEU A 136 -2.81 -46.43 12.01
C LEU A 136 -1.42 -46.09 11.45
N LEU A 137 -0.71 -47.08 10.89
CA LEU A 137 0.63 -46.89 10.33
C LEU A 137 0.63 -45.89 9.18
N SER A 138 -0.34 -46.00 8.26
CA SER A 138 -0.49 -45.06 7.14
C SER A 138 -0.84 -43.65 7.60
N SER A 139 -1.67 -43.50 8.64
CA SER A 139 -1.99 -42.20 9.23
C SER A 139 -0.75 -41.53 9.86
N VAL A 140 0.06 -42.29 10.61
CA VAL A 140 1.32 -41.80 11.18
C VAL A 140 2.30 -41.40 10.09
N LEU A 141 2.42 -42.19 9.03
CA LEU A 141 3.29 -41.89 7.90
C LEU A 141 2.87 -40.61 7.19
N VAL A 142 1.57 -40.41 6.95
CA VAL A 142 1.05 -39.19 6.33
C VAL A 142 1.41 -37.97 7.18
N VAL A 143 1.16 -38.01 8.49
CA VAL A 143 1.50 -36.90 9.40
C VAL A 143 3.01 -36.62 9.38
N ALA A 144 3.85 -37.66 9.42
CA ALA A 144 5.30 -37.50 9.34
C ALA A 144 5.73 -36.85 8.01
N LEU A 145 5.13 -37.26 6.89
CA LEU A 145 5.38 -36.68 5.57
C LEU A 145 4.91 -35.22 5.46
N MET A 146 3.80 -34.86 6.10
CA MET A 146 3.31 -33.46 6.16
C MET A 146 4.30 -32.56 6.90
N VAL A 147 4.75 -32.98 8.10
CA VAL A 147 5.68 -32.20 8.93
C VAL A 147 7.05 -32.07 8.25
N THR A 148 7.57 -33.17 7.70
CA THR A 148 8.85 -33.16 6.98
C THR A 148 8.80 -32.33 5.70
N SER A 149 7.71 -32.40 4.93
CA SER A 149 7.48 -31.58 3.74
C SER A 149 7.53 -30.08 4.08
N LEU A 150 6.83 -29.66 5.14
CA LEU A 150 6.84 -28.28 5.62
C LEU A 150 8.23 -27.84 6.09
N ALA A 151 8.91 -28.67 6.89
CA ALA A 151 10.25 -28.35 7.39
C ALA A 151 11.28 -28.20 6.24
N LEU A 152 11.22 -29.07 5.23
CA LEU A 152 12.10 -28.99 4.07
C LEU A 152 11.82 -27.75 3.22
N TYR A 153 10.55 -27.40 3.03
CA TYR A 153 10.14 -26.18 2.32
C TYR A 153 10.61 -24.92 3.04
N MET A 154 10.40 -24.82 4.35
CA MET A 154 10.84 -23.67 5.17
C MET A 154 12.36 -23.48 5.17
N ASN A 155 13.11 -24.59 5.05
CA ASN A 155 14.57 -24.56 4.92
C ASN A 155 15.07 -24.30 3.48
N GLY A 156 14.17 -24.02 2.53
CA GLY A 156 14.52 -23.76 1.13
C GLY A 156 15.12 -24.95 0.39
N LYS A 157 14.95 -26.19 0.89
CA LYS A 157 15.53 -27.38 0.29
C LYS A 157 14.65 -27.87 -0.86
N LYS A 158 15.19 -27.85 -2.09
CA LYS A 158 14.51 -28.35 -3.29
C LYS A 158 14.11 -29.83 -3.24
N VAL A 159 14.69 -30.60 -2.31
CA VAL A 159 14.39 -32.02 -2.05
C VAL A 159 12.89 -32.27 -1.79
N VAL A 160 12.18 -31.28 -1.23
CA VAL A 160 10.72 -31.40 -1.00
C VAL A 160 9.96 -31.77 -2.28
N HIS A 161 10.33 -31.19 -3.42
CA HIS A 161 9.66 -31.48 -4.69
C HIS A 161 9.93 -32.90 -5.16
N HIS A 162 11.14 -33.43 -4.96
CA HIS A 162 11.46 -34.81 -5.33
C HIS A 162 10.62 -35.81 -4.51
N ILE A 163 10.50 -35.61 -3.20
CA ILE A 163 9.69 -36.47 -2.33
C ILE A 163 8.22 -36.45 -2.77
N GLN A 164 7.68 -35.27 -3.09
CA GLN A 164 6.29 -35.11 -3.53
C GLN A 164 6.03 -35.74 -4.91
N ILE A 165 6.94 -35.57 -5.87
CA ILE A 165 6.84 -36.21 -7.20
C ILE A 165 6.91 -37.74 -7.06
N ILE A 166 7.82 -38.26 -6.22
CA ILE A 166 7.93 -39.69 -5.95
C ILE A 166 6.61 -40.20 -5.33
N GLY A 167 6.04 -39.47 -4.36
CA GLY A 167 4.74 -39.78 -3.78
C GLY A 167 3.62 -39.83 -4.82
N LEU A 168 3.56 -38.83 -5.71
CA LEU A 168 2.59 -38.79 -6.82
C LEU A 168 2.73 -40.00 -7.75
N CYS A 169 3.96 -40.36 -8.14
CA CYS A 169 4.22 -41.51 -9.01
C CYS A 169 3.78 -42.81 -8.35
N ILE A 170 4.12 -43.03 -7.08
CA ILE A 170 3.71 -44.22 -6.32
C ILE A 170 2.19 -44.31 -6.24
N PHE A 171 1.53 -43.21 -5.88
CA PHE A 171 0.07 -43.18 -5.75
C PHE A 171 -0.64 -43.39 -7.09
N SER A 172 -0.09 -42.85 -8.18
CA SER A 172 -0.61 -43.06 -9.55
C SER A 172 -0.54 -44.53 -9.96
N VAL A 173 0.55 -45.24 -9.63
CA VAL A 173 0.69 -46.68 -9.90
C VAL A 173 -0.35 -47.49 -9.12
N ILE A 174 -0.62 -47.13 -7.86
CA ILE A 174 -1.66 -47.77 -7.04
C ILE A 174 -3.05 -47.55 -7.64
N VAL A 175 -3.37 -46.33 -8.05
CA VAL A 175 -4.67 -46.03 -8.67
C VAL A 175 -4.84 -46.80 -9.98
N TYR A 176 -3.80 -46.84 -10.82
CA TYR A 176 -3.84 -47.56 -12.10
C TYR A 176 -3.99 -49.07 -11.89
N SER A 177 -3.28 -49.66 -10.92
CA SER A 177 -3.37 -51.11 -10.67
C SER A 177 -4.74 -51.55 -10.17
N GLN A 178 -5.46 -50.69 -9.43
CA GLN A 178 -6.78 -51.02 -8.90
C GLN A 178 -7.92 -50.73 -9.89
N LYS A 179 -7.82 -49.65 -10.67
CA LYS A 179 -8.94 -49.15 -11.49
C LYS A 179 -8.70 -49.27 -13.00
N GLY A 180 -7.49 -49.57 -13.45
CA GLY A 180 -7.10 -49.61 -14.87
C GLY A 180 -7.12 -48.25 -15.58
N SER A 181 -7.49 -47.18 -14.88
CA SER A 181 -7.55 -45.80 -15.38
C SER A 181 -7.20 -44.81 -14.27
N LEU A 182 -6.53 -43.72 -14.66
CA LEU A 182 -6.23 -42.57 -13.78
C LEU A 182 -7.36 -41.53 -13.77
N LEU A 183 -8.28 -41.59 -14.73
CA LEU A 183 -9.40 -40.67 -14.87
C LEU A 183 -10.71 -41.39 -14.55
N GLY A 184 -11.51 -40.75 -13.71
CA GLY A 184 -12.85 -41.18 -13.32
C GLY A 184 -13.30 -40.47 -12.05
N SER A 185 -14.48 -40.84 -11.55
CA SER A 185 -15.14 -40.21 -10.40
C SER A 185 -15.02 -41.02 -9.11
N ASP A 186 -14.20 -42.07 -9.10
CA ASP A 186 -14.00 -42.88 -7.90
C ASP A 186 -13.19 -42.10 -6.85
N GLU A 187 -13.42 -42.37 -5.58
CA GLU A 187 -12.81 -41.65 -4.46
C GLU A 187 -11.27 -41.64 -4.52
N ILE A 188 -10.64 -42.77 -4.89
CA ILE A 188 -9.18 -42.88 -5.03
C ILE A 188 -8.63 -42.05 -6.20
N GLN A 189 -9.40 -41.93 -7.29
CA GLN A 189 -9.03 -41.09 -8.44
C GLN A 189 -9.20 -39.61 -8.12
N ILE A 190 -10.28 -39.24 -7.40
CA ILE A 190 -10.48 -37.87 -6.88
C ILE A 190 -9.33 -37.51 -5.93
N ALA A 191 -8.92 -38.42 -5.04
CA ALA A 191 -7.78 -38.23 -4.14
C ALA A 191 -6.47 -37.99 -4.90
N LEU A 192 -6.22 -38.73 -5.99
CA LEU A 192 -5.03 -38.58 -6.83
C LEU A 192 -4.96 -37.17 -7.41
N TRP A 193 -6.03 -36.73 -8.05
CA TRP A 193 -6.08 -35.42 -8.70
C TRP A 193 -6.14 -34.27 -7.70
N THR A 194 -6.77 -34.46 -6.55
CA THR A 194 -6.77 -33.45 -5.47
C THR A 194 -5.37 -33.21 -4.93
N GLY A 195 -4.59 -34.28 -4.65
CA GLY A 195 -3.20 -34.13 -4.23
C GLY A 195 -2.29 -33.58 -5.34
N SER A 196 -2.52 -33.99 -6.59
CA SER A 196 -1.80 -33.44 -7.76
C SER A 196 -2.06 -31.95 -7.96
N PHE A 197 -3.31 -31.52 -7.76
CA PHE A 197 -3.70 -30.12 -7.82
C PHE A 197 -3.05 -29.31 -6.69
N LEU A 198 -3.03 -29.83 -5.46
CA LEU A 198 -2.33 -29.19 -4.34
C LEU A 198 -0.82 -29.04 -4.62
N TYR A 199 -0.18 -30.07 -5.20
CA TYR A 199 1.21 -29.98 -5.64
C TYR A 199 1.41 -28.87 -6.66
N PHE A 200 0.61 -28.86 -7.73
CA PHE A 200 0.70 -27.85 -8.78
C PHE A 200 0.53 -26.44 -8.23
N MET A 201 -0.48 -26.23 -7.36
CA MET A 201 -0.75 -24.95 -6.73
C MET A 201 0.40 -24.49 -5.83
N GLY A 202 0.97 -25.40 -5.03
CA GLY A 202 2.12 -25.12 -4.18
C GLY A 202 3.41 -24.84 -4.97
N ALA A 203 3.69 -25.62 -6.02
CA ALA A 203 4.94 -25.54 -6.76
C ALA A 203 5.03 -24.33 -7.69
N ILE A 204 3.94 -24.00 -8.42
CA ILE A 204 3.96 -22.96 -9.46
C ILE A 204 2.67 -22.12 -9.43
N GLY A 205 1.51 -22.71 -9.17
CA GLY A 205 0.21 -22.05 -9.35
C GLY A 205 0.09 -20.76 -8.53
N ILE A 206 0.48 -20.78 -7.27
CA ILE A 206 0.39 -19.59 -6.40
C ILE A 206 1.41 -18.52 -6.77
N ASP A 207 2.62 -18.88 -7.19
CA ASP A 207 3.59 -17.91 -7.68
C ASP A 207 3.07 -17.22 -8.95
N CYS A 208 2.39 -17.96 -9.83
CA CYS A 208 1.70 -17.41 -10.99
C CYS A 208 0.56 -16.45 -10.58
N LEU A 209 -0.22 -16.80 -9.56
CA LEU A 209 -1.28 -15.91 -9.03
C LEU A 209 -0.72 -14.63 -8.42
N ILE A 210 0.39 -14.71 -7.67
CA ILE A 210 1.09 -13.53 -7.12
C ILE A 210 1.60 -12.66 -8.27
N TRP A 211 2.22 -13.26 -9.28
CA TRP A 211 2.70 -12.55 -10.47
C TRP A 211 1.55 -11.86 -11.21
N LEU A 212 0.45 -12.55 -11.46
CA LEU A 212 -0.73 -12.02 -12.14
C LEU A 212 -1.37 -10.88 -11.33
N HIS A 213 -1.51 -11.06 -10.03
CA HIS A 213 -1.97 -10.01 -9.12
C HIS A 213 -1.08 -8.78 -9.20
N SER A 214 0.25 -8.94 -9.16
CA SER A 214 1.20 -7.83 -9.27
C SER A 214 1.06 -7.03 -10.58
N LYS A 215 0.64 -7.68 -11.66
CA LYS A 215 0.41 -7.03 -12.96
C LYS A 215 -0.89 -6.24 -13.01
N ILE A 216 -1.95 -6.77 -12.41
CA ILE A 216 -3.30 -6.20 -12.47
C ILE A 216 -3.46 -5.06 -11.46
N THR A 217 -2.93 -5.22 -10.25
CA THR A 217 -3.25 -4.33 -9.11
C THR A 217 -2.02 -3.55 -8.62
N THR A 218 -1.32 -2.86 -9.52
CA THR A 218 -0.16 -2.02 -9.13
C THR A 218 -0.59 -0.82 -8.29
N HIS A 219 -1.76 -0.26 -8.56
CA HIS A 219 -2.28 0.93 -7.89
C HIS A 219 -3.73 0.72 -7.45
N ASP A 220 -4.08 1.18 -6.25
CA ASP A 220 -5.42 1.03 -5.68
C ASP A 220 -6.45 2.06 -6.21
N GLY A 221 -6.05 2.89 -7.18
CA GLY A 221 -6.78 4.10 -7.59
C GLY A 221 -6.76 5.20 -6.52
N SER A 222 -6.00 4.99 -5.44
CA SER A 222 -5.79 5.98 -4.39
C SER A 222 -4.64 6.90 -4.79
N GLU A 223 -4.86 8.21 -4.70
CA GLU A 223 -3.90 9.22 -5.14
C GLU A 223 -4.15 10.56 -4.45
N PHE A 224 -3.07 11.31 -4.24
CA PHE A 224 -3.10 12.74 -4.04
C PHE A 224 -3.04 13.41 -5.42
N ASN A 225 -4.02 14.26 -5.75
CA ASN A 225 -4.05 14.97 -7.02
C ASN A 225 -3.82 16.47 -6.78
N ARG A 226 -2.67 16.98 -7.23
CA ARG A 226 -2.29 18.40 -7.10
C ARG A 226 -3.13 19.30 -7.99
N ILE A 227 -3.54 18.82 -9.18
CA ILE A 227 -4.32 19.59 -10.15
C ILE A 227 -5.71 19.90 -9.60
N ASP A 228 -6.35 18.88 -9.02
CA ASP A 228 -7.71 19.01 -8.50
C ASP A 228 -7.74 19.38 -7.00
N GLY A 229 -6.63 19.25 -6.27
CA GLY A 229 -6.58 19.43 -4.82
C GLY A 229 -7.26 18.31 -4.02
N MET A 230 -7.56 17.17 -4.66
CA MET A 230 -8.34 16.08 -4.08
C MET A 230 -7.45 14.97 -3.55
N LEU A 231 -7.84 14.44 -2.39
CA LEU A 231 -7.37 13.15 -1.90
C LEU A 231 -8.39 12.08 -2.25
N ARG A 232 -7.94 11.09 -3.02
CA ARG A 232 -8.72 9.92 -3.43
C ARG A 232 -8.18 8.70 -2.73
N PHE A 233 -9.02 7.93 -2.04
CA PHE A 233 -8.59 6.63 -1.52
C PHE A 233 -9.67 5.58 -1.47
N LYS A 234 -9.23 4.33 -1.65
CA LYS A 234 -10.11 3.15 -1.67
C LYS A 234 -10.54 2.78 -0.26
N ARG A 235 -11.85 2.57 -0.11
CA ARG A 235 -12.45 2.04 1.12
C ARG A 235 -12.77 0.56 0.95
N ARG A 236 -12.78 -0.18 2.05
CA ARG A 236 -13.11 -1.61 2.05
C ARG A 236 -14.55 -1.81 1.55
N PHE A 237 -14.71 -2.55 0.46
CA PHE A 237 -16.00 -2.88 -0.17
C PHE A 237 -16.90 -1.67 -0.49
N ARG A 238 -16.32 -0.47 -0.68
CA ARG A 238 -17.06 0.75 -1.01
C ARG A 238 -16.40 1.48 -2.16
N ARG A 239 -17.13 2.40 -2.78
CA ARG A 239 -16.60 3.31 -3.81
C ARG A 239 -15.44 4.14 -3.24
N LEU A 240 -14.56 4.57 -4.14
CA LEU A 240 -13.45 5.48 -3.87
C LEU A 240 -13.97 6.70 -3.10
N PHE A 241 -13.32 7.03 -1.99
CA PHE A 241 -13.60 8.24 -1.24
C PHE A 241 -12.76 9.38 -1.82
N VAL A 242 -13.41 10.47 -2.17
CA VAL A 242 -12.85 11.67 -2.77
C VAL A 242 -13.27 12.84 -1.92
N ALA A 243 -12.31 13.59 -1.39
CA ALA A 243 -12.56 14.82 -0.67
C ALA A 243 -11.37 15.79 -0.85
N PRO A 244 -11.60 17.11 -0.74
CA PRO A 244 -10.54 18.10 -0.75
C PRO A 244 -9.47 17.84 0.32
N PHE A 245 -8.21 18.10 -0.01
CA PHE A 245 -7.07 17.85 0.88
C PHE A 245 -7.15 18.63 2.20
N GLU A 246 -7.69 19.85 2.19
CA GLU A 246 -7.84 20.70 3.38
C GLU A 246 -8.85 20.15 4.42
N GLU A 247 -9.70 19.20 4.03
CA GLU A 247 -10.68 18.54 4.91
C GLU A 247 -10.06 17.42 5.75
N PHE A 248 -8.78 17.10 5.55
CA PHE A 248 -8.09 16.06 6.28
C PHE A 248 -7.19 16.64 7.37
N ASP A 249 -7.39 16.22 8.61
CA ASP A 249 -6.49 16.53 9.72
C ASP A 249 -5.35 15.52 9.81
N PRO A 250 -4.09 15.98 9.78
CA PRO A 250 -2.92 15.13 9.96
C PRO A 250 -2.71 14.78 11.43
N VAL A 251 -2.50 13.49 11.70
CA VAL A 251 -2.16 12.96 13.02
C VAL A 251 -0.92 12.09 12.90
N LEU A 252 0.08 12.40 13.71
CA LEU A 252 1.27 11.61 13.85
C LEU A 252 1.04 10.57 14.96
N GLN A 253 1.05 9.28 14.61
CA GLN A 253 0.86 8.19 15.55
C GLN A 253 2.20 7.51 15.87
N LEU A 254 2.49 7.34 17.16
CA LEU A 254 3.58 6.52 17.69
C LEU A 254 3.17 5.05 17.63
N LEU A 255 3.97 4.25 16.95
CA LEU A 255 3.83 2.80 16.81
C LEU A 255 4.91 2.13 17.67
N PRO A 256 4.62 1.78 18.94
CA PRO A 256 5.57 1.06 19.77
C PRO A 256 5.78 -0.35 19.20
N SER A 257 7.04 -0.75 19.04
CA SER A 257 7.40 -2.12 18.69
C SER A 257 7.57 -2.98 19.95
N GLY A 258 7.34 -4.28 19.83
CA GLY A 258 7.54 -5.23 20.94
C GLY A 258 8.99 -5.35 21.43
N TYR A 259 9.96 -4.78 20.70
CA TYR A 259 11.39 -4.82 21.03
C TYR A 259 11.91 -3.52 21.66
N GLY A 260 11.02 -2.60 22.05
CA GLY A 260 11.39 -1.34 22.68
C GLY A 260 11.83 -0.25 21.70
N SER A 261 11.77 -0.49 20.39
CA SER A 261 11.84 0.57 19.39
C SER A 261 10.47 1.20 19.17
N HIS A 262 10.44 2.36 18.51
CA HIS A 262 9.20 3.00 18.11
C HIS A 262 9.32 3.54 16.69
N ASP A 263 8.23 3.41 15.94
CA ASP A 263 8.10 3.99 14.61
C ASP A 263 7.03 5.08 14.64
N TYR A 264 7.02 5.95 13.63
CA TYR A 264 5.97 6.93 13.45
C TYR A 264 5.23 6.68 12.14
N ALA A 265 3.90 6.84 12.18
CA ALA A 265 3.05 6.82 11.00
C ALA A 265 2.17 8.06 10.93
N LEU A 266 2.01 8.59 9.72
CA LEU A 266 1.09 9.68 9.46
C LEU A 266 -0.28 9.13 9.08
N TRP A 267 -1.29 9.64 9.77
CA TRP A 267 -2.70 9.41 9.49
C TRP A 267 -3.36 10.70 9.02
N LEU A 268 -4.22 10.59 8.03
CA LEU A 268 -5.10 11.67 7.59
C LEU A 268 -6.53 11.30 7.95
N HIS A 269 -7.14 12.10 8.83
CA HIS A 269 -8.52 11.92 9.29
C HIS A 269 -9.43 12.93 8.62
N HIS A 270 -10.50 12.49 7.98
CA HIS A 270 -11.47 13.42 7.42
C HIS A 270 -12.25 14.13 8.54
N ARG A 271 -12.37 15.47 8.50
CA ARG A 271 -13.03 16.29 9.53
C ARG A 271 -14.51 15.98 9.73
N TYR A 272 -15.19 15.59 8.64
CA TYR A 272 -16.66 15.51 8.63
C TYR A 272 -17.19 14.08 8.61
N THR A 273 -16.31 13.07 8.50
CA THR A 273 -16.71 11.65 8.40
C THR A 273 -15.68 10.77 9.11
N ASP A 274 -16.05 9.55 9.52
CA ASP A 274 -15.14 8.58 10.15
C ASP A 274 -14.05 7.99 9.23
N ASN A 275 -13.93 8.50 7.99
CA ASN A 275 -12.93 8.00 7.06
C ASN A 275 -11.54 8.51 7.43
N LYS A 276 -10.58 7.59 7.56
CA LYS A 276 -9.17 7.88 7.80
C LYS A 276 -8.27 7.03 6.93
N ILE A 277 -7.07 7.53 6.65
CA ILE A 277 -6.06 6.80 5.88
C ILE A 277 -4.69 6.90 6.53
N CYS A 278 -4.04 5.76 6.70
CA CYS A 278 -2.63 5.67 7.07
C CYS A 278 -1.76 5.78 5.80
N LEU A 279 -0.77 6.66 5.84
CA LEU A 279 0.17 6.90 4.75
C LEU A 279 1.37 5.94 4.76
N ALA A 280 1.64 5.31 5.91
CA ALA A 280 2.68 4.31 6.04
C ALA A 280 2.40 3.12 5.10
N THR A 281 3.44 2.60 4.44
CA THR A 281 3.39 1.57 3.37
C THR A 281 2.71 1.98 2.07
N LYS A 282 1.99 3.11 2.04
CA LYS A 282 1.27 3.56 0.84
C LYS A 282 1.99 4.67 0.10
N VAL A 283 2.57 5.61 0.85
CA VAL A 283 3.17 6.84 0.30
C VAL A 283 4.58 7.04 0.85
N HIS A 284 4.82 6.67 2.12
CA HIS A 284 6.13 6.69 2.75
C HIS A 284 6.51 5.32 3.31
N ALA A 285 7.81 5.08 3.48
CA ALA A 285 8.34 3.85 4.07
C ALA A 285 7.84 3.61 5.51
N LEU A 286 7.86 2.36 5.96
CA LEU A 286 7.71 2.04 7.40
C LEU A 286 8.99 2.46 8.15
N GLY A 287 8.86 2.74 9.45
CA GLY A 287 10.02 3.05 10.29
C GLY A 287 10.55 4.48 10.17
N LEU A 288 9.69 5.47 9.89
CA LEU A 288 10.11 6.87 10.00
C LEU A 288 10.34 7.24 11.46
N ASP A 289 11.41 7.98 11.68
CA ASP A 289 11.58 8.73 12.91
C ASP A 289 10.59 9.91 12.95
N GLN A 290 10.45 10.50 14.14
CA GLN A 290 9.53 11.62 14.33
C GLN A 290 9.86 12.78 13.39
N VAL A 291 11.14 13.10 13.25
CA VAL A 291 11.63 14.26 12.51
C VAL A 291 11.42 14.10 11.00
N ASN A 292 11.74 12.94 10.41
CA ASN A 292 11.44 12.71 9.00
C ASN A 292 9.93 12.59 8.76
N ALA A 293 9.14 12.10 9.71
CA ALA A 293 7.67 12.11 9.56
C ALA A 293 7.12 13.55 9.49
N LEU A 294 7.64 14.47 10.33
CA LEU A 294 7.29 15.89 10.28
C LEU A 294 7.75 16.56 8.98
N ALA A 295 8.97 16.25 8.52
CA ALA A 295 9.49 16.72 7.24
C ALA A 295 8.70 16.17 6.04
N PHE A 296 8.26 14.92 6.13
CA PHE A 296 7.41 14.30 5.11
C PHE A 296 6.03 14.98 5.05
N TRP A 297 5.44 15.33 6.20
CA TRP A 297 4.21 16.10 6.23
C TRP A 297 4.37 17.49 5.57
N ASP A 298 5.46 18.20 5.84
CA ASP A 298 5.80 19.46 5.15
C ASP A 298 5.93 19.27 3.62
N CYS A 299 6.69 18.24 3.21
CA CYS A 299 6.88 17.87 1.81
C CYS A 299 5.55 17.57 1.11
N LEU A 300 4.67 16.78 1.74
CA LEU A 300 3.36 16.45 1.22
C LEU A 300 2.46 17.68 1.08
N GLN A 301 2.48 18.59 2.06
CA GLN A 301 1.73 19.83 1.96
C GLN A 301 2.24 20.72 0.82
N ARG A 302 3.57 20.86 0.65
CA ARG A 302 4.16 21.58 -0.49
C ARG A 302 3.80 20.94 -1.83
N TYR A 303 3.78 19.61 -1.86
CA TYR A 303 3.34 18.86 -3.03
C TYR A 303 1.88 19.15 -3.40
N MET A 304 0.98 19.30 -2.42
CA MET A 304 -0.43 19.60 -2.69
C MET A 304 -0.72 21.08 -2.93
N ASP A 305 0.09 21.98 -2.37
CA ASP A 305 -0.12 23.43 -2.48
C ASP A 305 0.34 23.97 -3.84
N VAL A 306 -0.62 24.42 -4.65
CA VAL A 306 -0.32 25.01 -5.97
C VAL A 306 0.29 26.40 -5.89
N THR A 307 0.39 27.00 -4.69
CA THR A 307 1.09 28.28 -4.49
C THR A 307 2.59 28.11 -4.22
N GLN A 308 3.02 26.89 -3.89
CA GLN A 308 4.43 26.53 -3.64
C GLN A 308 4.99 25.73 -4.82
N PRO A 309 6.31 25.82 -5.09
CA PRO A 309 6.97 24.91 -6.01
C PRO A 309 6.91 23.46 -5.47
N LEU A 310 6.96 22.49 -6.38
CA LEU A 310 7.04 21.07 -6.02
C LEU A 310 8.26 20.80 -5.12
N PRO A 311 8.12 19.88 -4.16
CA PRO A 311 9.23 19.48 -3.31
C PRO A 311 10.37 18.88 -4.13
N ASP A 312 11.58 19.01 -3.61
CA ASP A 312 12.81 18.61 -4.28
C ASP A 312 13.12 17.12 -4.09
N LEU A 313 12.30 16.27 -4.69
CA LEU A 313 12.45 14.80 -4.61
C LEU A 313 13.07 14.21 -5.89
N PRO A 314 13.94 13.18 -5.77
CA PRO A 314 14.51 12.48 -6.92
C PRO A 314 13.48 11.98 -7.94
N VAL A 315 12.33 11.46 -7.47
CA VAL A 315 11.24 10.96 -8.34
C VAL A 315 10.60 12.07 -9.18
N LEU A 316 10.55 13.30 -8.65
CA LEU A 316 9.89 14.43 -9.31
C LEU A 316 10.78 15.10 -10.36
N GLU A 317 12.10 14.91 -10.32
CA GLU A 317 13.07 15.56 -11.22
C GLU A 317 12.64 15.50 -12.70
N GLN A 318 12.13 14.35 -13.13
CA GLN A 318 11.77 14.13 -14.54
C GLN A 318 10.48 14.84 -14.97
N SER A 319 9.57 15.13 -14.05
CA SER A 319 8.28 15.80 -14.34
C SER A 319 8.22 17.24 -13.82
N ARG A 320 9.22 17.68 -13.07
CA ARG A 320 9.30 18.99 -12.40
C ARG A 320 9.03 20.18 -13.32
N HIS A 321 9.59 20.13 -14.54
CA HIS A 321 9.45 21.17 -15.56
C HIS A 321 8.03 21.29 -16.14
N LEU A 322 7.15 20.30 -15.90
CA LEU A 322 5.77 20.31 -16.36
C LEU A 322 4.84 21.12 -15.43
N ASP A 323 5.28 21.41 -14.20
CA ASP A 323 4.53 22.24 -13.25
C ASP A 323 4.90 23.71 -13.46
N PRO A 324 3.95 24.60 -13.81
CA PRO A 324 4.26 25.98 -14.19
C PRO A 324 4.87 26.77 -13.01
N VAL A 325 4.34 26.59 -11.80
CA VAL A 325 4.82 27.29 -10.59
C VAL A 325 6.25 26.87 -10.28
N THR A 326 6.53 25.58 -10.36
CA THR A 326 7.88 25.04 -10.15
C THR A 326 8.85 25.48 -11.23
N SER A 327 8.43 25.48 -12.51
CA SER A 327 9.29 25.91 -13.62
C SER A 327 9.75 27.37 -13.49
N ILE A 328 8.86 28.26 -13.05
CA ILE A 328 9.18 29.68 -12.80
C ILE A 328 10.12 29.80 -11.59
N TYR A 329 9.85 29.06 -10.53
CA TYR A 329 10.68 29.06 -9.33
C TYR A 329 12.10 28.54 -9.61
N ASP A 330 12.23 27.44 -10.35
CA ASP A 330 13.51 26.83 -10.70
C ASP A 330 14.32 27.75 -11.63
N ALA A 331 13.65 28.43 -12.58
CA ALA A 331 14.29 29.44 -13.43
C ALA A 331 14.80 30.64 -12.61
N LYS A 332 14.02 31.09 -11.61
CA LYS A 332 14.41 32.20 -10.72
C LYS A 332 15.57 31.85 -9.79
N THR A 333 15.63 30.60 -9.33
CA THR A 333 16.68 30.12 -8.41
C THR A 333 17.90 29.53 -9.11
N CYS A 334 17.89 29.47 -10.45
CA CYS A 334 18.93 28.85 -11.27
C CYS A 334 19.24 27.41 -10.83
N ARG A 335 18.20 26.66 -10.44
CA ARG A 335 18.32 25.27 -10.02
C ARG A 335 18.86 24.41 -11.16
N ASN A 336 19.84 23.54 -10.89
CA ASN A 336 20.29 22.55 -11.87
C ASN A 336 19.16 21.54 -12.19
N PRO A 337 18.71 21.41 -13.45
CA PRO A 337 17.64 20.48 -13.86
C PRO A 337 18.05 19.00 -13.82
N ARG A 338 19.35 18.71 -13.60
CA ARG A 338 19.90 17.36 -13.43
C ARG A 338 20.45 17.12 -12.02
N ARG A 339 20.10 17.97 -11.05
CA ARG A 339 20.58 17.91 -9.66
C ARG A 339 20.52 16.49 -9.09
N TRP A 340 19.39 15.81 -9.22
CA TRP A 340 19.23 14.45 -8.69
C TRP A 340 19.77 13.40 -9.64
N ARG A 341 19.68 13.64 -10.95
CA ARG A 341 20.16 12.72 -11.97
C ARG A 341 21.67 12.48 -11.88
N ASP A 342 22.41 13.54 -11.59
CA ASP A 342 23.87 13.51 -11.49
C ASP A 342 24.34 13.21 -10.04
N GLN A 343 23.41 13.13 -9.07
CA GLN A 343 23.72 12.73 -7.70
C GLN A 343 24.03 11.23 -7.62
N SER A 344 25.25 10.89 -7.20
CA SER A 344 25.60 9.50 -6.88
C SER A 344 25.03 9.10 -5.53
N GLU A 345 24.59 7.83 -5.43
CA GLU A 345 24.07 7.26 -4.18
C GLU A 345 25.14 7.25 -3.08
N LYS A 346 26.36 6.83 -3.40
CA LYS A 346 27.49 6.83 -2.45
C LYS A 346 27.81 8.23 -1.94
N GLY A 347 27.79 9.24 -2.82
CA GLY A 347 28.01 10.63 -2.43
C GLY A 347 26.88 11.18 -1.56
N TRP A 348 25.64 10.76 -1.82
CA TRP A 348 24.48 11.12 -0.99
C TRP A 348 24.61 10.54 0.42
N LEU A 349 24.91 9.24 0.52
CA LEU A 349 25.07 8.55 1.80
C LEU A 349 26.23 9.12 2.63
N ALA A 350 27.33 9.49 1.98
CA ALA A 350 28.52 10.01 2.67
C ALA A 350 28.30 11.40 3.28
N ILE A 351 27.58 12.29 2.59
CA ILE A 351 27.52 13.72 2.96
C ILE A 351 26.07 14.22 3.04
N GLY A 352 25.32 14.09 1.95
CA GLY A 352 23.99 14.71 1.81
C GLY A 352 22.98 14.23 2.86
N LEU A 353 22.92 12.92 3.11
CA LEU A 353 22.04 12.33 4.11
C LEU A 353 22.37 12.86 5.51
N LYS A 354 23.65 12.93 5.88
CA LYS A 354 24.08 13.40 7.20
C LYS A 354 23.74 14.88 7.41
N GLN A 355 24.03 15.72 6.41
CA GLN A 355 23.75 17.16 6.46
C GLN A 355 22.24 17.43 6.57
N LEU A 356 21.43 16.77 5.74
CA LEU A 356 19.98 16.95 5.76
C LEU A 356 19.39 16.47 7.09
N THR A 357 19.77 15.29 7.58
CA THR A 357 19.31 14.80 8.90
C THR A 357 19.63 15.79 10.02
N GLN A 358 20.83 16.40 10.00
CA GLN A 358 21.19 17.41 10.99
C GLN A 358 20.32 18.68 10.87
N GLN A 359 20.06 19.16 9.66
CA GLN A 359 19.15 20.30 9.42
C GLN A 359 17.74 20.00 9.91
N LEU A 360 17.23 18.80 9.63
CA LEU A 360 15.91 18.37 10.07
C LEU A 360 15.82 18.32 11.60
N GLN A 361 16.85 17.83 12.28
CA GLN A 361 16.89 17.79 13.76
C GLN A 361 16.96 19.17 14.40
N GLN A 362 17.64 20.13 13.75
CA GLN A 362 17.78 21.50 14.25
C GLN A 362 16.52 22.35 14.02
N TYR A 363 15.70 22.00 13.03
CA TYR A 363 14.53 22.78 12.69
C TYR A 363 13.43 22.69 13.77
N PRO A 364 12.86 23.83 14.21
CA PRO A 364 11.83 23.84 15.25
C PRO A 364 10.45 23.50 14.67
N TRP A 365 10.20 22.22 14.43
CA TRP A 365 8.93 21.72 13.88
C TRP A 365 7.71 22.06 14.74
N GLN A 366 6.57 22.31 14.07
CA GLN A 366 5.23 22.41 14.69
C GLN A 366 5.07 23.53 15.74
N LYS A 367 5.91 24.57 15.71
CA LYS A 367 5.77 25.73 16.62
C LYS A 367 4.78 26.78 16.11
N GLN A 368 4.52 26.81 14.81
CA GLN A 368 3.69 27.82 14.17
C GLN A 368 2.20 27.46 14.25
N PRO A 369 1.30 28.47 14.28
CA PRO A 369 -0.13 28.23 14.29
C PRO A 369 -0.60 27.61 12.97
N CYS A 370 -1.60 26.73 13.08
CA CYS A 370 -2.18 26.06 11.92
C CYS A 370 -3.01 27.03 11.07
N ILE A 371 -2.68 27.13 9.77
CA ILE A 371 -3.39 28.02 8.82
C ILE A 371 -4.85 27.61 8.62
N ILE A 372 -5.17 26.32 8.70
CA ILE A 372 -6.53 25.82 8.52
C ILE A 372 -7.39 26.11 9.74
N LYS A 373 -6.84 25.98 10.95
CA LYS A 373 -7.56 26.32 12.19
C LYS A 373 -8.01 27.78 12.22
N ALA A 374 -7.20 28.68 11.65
CA ALA A 374 -7.56 30.09 11.52
C ALA A 374 -8.72 30.37 10.54
N ARG A 375 -9.06 29.41 9.67
CA ARG A 375 -10.15 29.52 8.67
C ARG A 375 -11.46 28.90 9.16
N ILE A 376 -11.48 28.28 10.35
CA ILE A 376 -12.68 27.62 10.86
C ILE A 376 -13.70 28.70 11.27
N ASP A 377 -14.88 28.66 10.66
CA ASP A 377 -16.00 29.53 10.96
C ASP A 377 -17.10 28.73 11.69
N PRO A 378 -17.34 28.97 12.99
CA PRO A 378 -18.37 28.26 13.76
C PRO A 378 -19.79 28.46 13.24
N SER A 379 -20.05 29.53 12.48
CA SER A 379 -21.38 29.83 11.93
C SER A 379 -21.71 29.04 10.66
N LEU A 380 -20.69 28.46 10.00
CA LEU A 380 -20.85 27.72 8.75
C LEU A 380 -21.23 26.26 9.02
N SER A 381 -22.37 25.82 8.47
CA SER A 381 -22.76 24.41 8.53
C SER A 381 -22.01 23.56 7.49
N ILE A 382 -21.83 22.28 7.80
CA ILE A 382 -21.18 21.31 6.91
C ILE A 382 -21.98 21.15 5.61
N GLU A 383 -23.32 21.13 5.70
CA GLU A 383 -24.20 21.08 4.53
C GLU A 383 -24.00 22.29 3.62
N ALA A 384 -24.08 23.53 4.16
CA ALA A 384 -23.95 24.74 3.38
C ALA A 384 -22.59 24.82 2.66
N TYR A 385 -21.53 24.34 3.32
CA TYR A 385 -20.21 24.21 2.75
C TYR A 385 -20.18 23.24 1.54
N TYR A 386 -20.72 22.03 1.68
CA TYR A 386 -20.76 21.08 0.56
C TYR A 386 -21.69 21.53 -0.57
N ARG A 387 -22.83 22.19 -0.28
CA ARG A 387 -23.67 22.83 -1.31
C ARG A 387 -22.88 23.85 -2.12
N ALA A 388 -22.08 24.67 -1.44
CA ALA A 388 -21.23 25.66 -2.09
C ALA A 388 -20.11 25.02 -2.92
N GLN A 389 -19.58 23.86 -2.51
CA GLN A 389 -18.63 23.08 -3.32
C GLN A 389 -19.29 22.46 -4.55
N GLU A 390 -20.46 21.84 -4.41
CA GLU A 390 -21.24 21.25 -5.50
C GLU A 390 -21.58 22.32 -6.55
N ALA A 391 -21.96 23.53 -6.11
CA ALA A 391 -22.20 24.67 -7.00
C ALA A 391 -20.95 25.11 -7.78
N LYS A 392 -19.74 24.86 -7.26
CA LYS A 392 -18.47 25.08 -7.96
C LYS A 392 -18.10 23.94 -8.93
N GLY A 393 -18.95 22.93 -9.07
CA GLY A 393 -18.69 21.74 -9.89
C GLY A 393 -17.71 20.74 -9.25
N ILE A 394 -17.46 20.87 -7.95
CA ILE A 394 -16.53 20.02 -7.22
C ILE A 394 -17.21 18.68 -6.89
N GLN A 395 -16.66 17.58 -7.40
CA GLN A 395 -17.21 16.24 -7.15
C GLN A 395 -16.53 15.58 -5.94
N ALA A 396 -17.09 15.83 -4.75
CA ALA A 396 -16.72 15.11 -3.52
C ALA A 396 -17.60 13.86 -3.33
N THR A 397 -17.13 12.91 -2.51
CA THR A 397 -17.89 11.71 -2.14
C THR A 397 -18.92 11.98 -1.05
N PRO A 398 -18.58 12.71 0.04
CA PRO A 398 -19.61 13.30 0.90
C PRO A 398 -20.41 14.30 0.07
N LYS A 399 -21.73 14.15 0.08
CA LYS A 399 -22.65 15.10 -0.53
C LYS A 399 -23.24 16.02 0.52
N ALA A 400 -23.74 17.18 0.10
CA ALA A 400 -24.46 18.06 1.00
C ALA A 400 -25.62 17.35 1.71
N ASP A 401 -26.41 16.56 0.96
CA ASP A 401 -27.56 15.82 1.47
C ASP A 401 -27.19 14.80 2.58
N ASP A 402 -25.92 14.35 2.65
CA ASP A 402 -25.47 13.44 3.72
C ASP A 402 -25.40 14.13 5.09
N PHE A 403 -25.46 15.46 5.13
CA PHE A 403 -25.34 16.29 6.31
C PHE A 403 -26.60 17.09 6.64
N ASP A 404 -27.68 16.92 5.88
CA ASP A 404 -28.97 17.56 6.13
C ASP A 404 -29.53 17.11 7.49
N ASP A 405 -29.96 18.08 8.30
CA ASP A 405 -30.59 17.85 9.59
C ASP A 405 -31.98 17.19 9.45
N VAL A 406 -32.61 17.26 8.27
CA VAL A 406 -33.92 16.65 7.97
C VAL A 406 -33.89 15.12 7.98
N HIS A 407 -32.73 14.49 7.80
CA HIS A 407 -32.60 13.01 7.77
C HIS A 407 -32.06 12.43 9.08
N ARG A 408 -32.03 13.23 10.16
CA ARG A 408 -31.64 12.82 11.53
C ARG A 408 -32.83 12.50 12.45
N GLY A 409 -33.99 12.17 11.87
CA GLY A 409 -35.19 11.72 12.59
C GLY A 409 -35.08 10.28 13.08
#